data_AF-A0A9E4TJB7-F1
#
_entry.id   AF-A0A9E4TJB7-F1
#
_cell.length_a   1.000
_cell.length_b   1.000
_cell.length_c   1.000
_cell.angle_alpha   90.00
_cell.angle_beta   90.00
_cell.angle_gamma   90.00
#
_symmetry.space_group_name_H-M   'P 1'
#
loop_
_entity.id
_entity.type
_entity.pdbx_description
1 polymer ?
#
loop_
_entity_poly.entity_id
_entity_poly.type
_entity_poly.pdbx_seq_one_letter_code
_entity_poly.pdbx_strand_id
1 'polypeptide(L)'
;YRPGAKPVHTLAPAMALQDGRPRFVFGTMGGEAQIQVHLQLLARVFVAGQELGEAFAAPRWRFGDGGGLLAEAGLPDLGAQPMAMPEQAGHAHGILIEPGHLVATADPRSDGVALGY
;
A
#
# COMPACT_ATOMS: atom_id res chain seq x y z
N TYR A 1 2.77 -4.03 29.60
CA TYR A 1 3.86 -3.04 29.41
C TYR A 1 4.86 -3.16 30.54
N ARG A 2 6.17 -3.00 30.27
CA ARG A 2 7.22 -3.01 31.30
C ARG A 2 8.33 -2.01 30.96
N PRO A 3 9.07 -1.47 31.95
CA PRO A 3 10.22 -0.61 31.70
C PRO A 3 11.24 -1.27 30.75
N GLY A 4 11.73 -0.52 29.77
CA GLY A 4 12.70 -0.99 28.78
C GLY A 4 12.14 -1.87 27.65
N ALA A 5 10.86 -2.28 27.68
CA ALA A 5 10.26 -2.99 26.56
C ALA A 5 9.84 -2.02 25.45
N LYS A 6 10.15 -2.38 24.20
CA LYS A 6 9.63 -1.66 23.03
C LYS A 6 8.13 -1.91 22.89
N PRO A 7 7.32 -0.88 22.64
CA PRO A 7 5.90 -1.08 22.36
C PRO A 7 5.72 -1.85 21.06
N VAL A 8 4.61 -2.57 20.95
CA VAL A 8 4.15 -3.07 19.65
C VAL A 8 3.92 -1.85 18.74
N HIS A 9 4.42 -1.93 17.51
CA HIS A 9 4.22 -0.89 16.50
C HIS A 9 3.71 -1.49 15.21
N THR A 10 2.98 -0.67 14.46
CA THR A 10 2.40 -1.05 13.16
C THR A 10 3.22 -0.55 11.98
N LEU A 11 4.26 0.28 12.23
CA LEU A 11 5.14 0.79 11.17
C LEU A 11 5.74 -0.38 10.39
N ALA A 12 5.43 -0.41 9.09
CA ALA A 12 5.84 -1.48 8.20
C ALA A 12 6.42 -0.88 6.90
N PRO A 13 7.68 -0.41 6.89
CA PRO A 13 8.38 -0.12 5.64
C PRO A 13 8.68 -1.44 4.90
N ALA A 14 8.58 -1.46 3.58
CA ALA A 14 8.80 -2.67 2.79
C ALA A 14 9.72 -2.47 1.59
N MET A 15 10.47 -3.53 1.28
CA MET A 15 11.27 -3.66 0.08
C MET A 15 11.13 -5.08 -0.45
N ALA A 16 10.66 -5.24 -1.68
CA ALA A 16 10.66 -6.51 -2.39
C ALA A 16 11.97 -6.68 -3.15
N LEU A 17 12.52 -7.89 -3.10
CA LEU A 17 13.75 -8.27 -3.78
C LEU A 17 13.43 -9.26 -4.90
N GLN A 18 14.16 -9.16 -6.00
CA GLN A 18 14.21 -10.14 -7.07
C GLN A 18 15.68 -10.51 -7.29
N ASP A 19 16.00 -11.81 -7.24
CA ASP A 19 17.36 -12.34 -7.37
C ASP A 19 18.37 -11.67 -6.42
N GLY A 20 17.94 -11.41 -5.18
CA GLY A 20 18.75 -10.76 -4.13
C GLY A 20 18.98 -9.26 -4.33
N ARG A 21 18.34 -8.63 -5.32
CA ARG A 21 18.45 -7.18 -5.59
C ARG A 21 17.12 -6.48 -5.34
N PRO A 22 17.11 -5.22 -4.85
CA PRO A 22 15.88 -4.45 -4.70
C PRO A 22 15.14 -4.32 -6.03
N ARG A 23 13.85 -4.68 -6.02
CA ARG A 23 12.96 -4.57 -7.17
C ARG A 23 11.90 -3.50 -6.95
N PHE A 24 11.42 -3.36 -5.72
CA PHE A 24 10.36 -2.41 -5.39
C PHE A 24 10.49 -1.96 -3.94
N VAL A 25 10.55 -0.65 -3.71
CA VAL A 25 10.54 -0.04 -2.37
C VAL A 25 9.21 0.66 -2.20
N PHE A 26 8.49 0.34 -1.13
CA PHE A 26 7.14 0.86 -0.93
C PHE A 26 6.75 0.91 0.54
N GLY A 27 5.77 1.75 0.82
CA GLY A 27 5.25 1.94 2.15
C GLY A 27 3.95 2.73 2.09
N THR A 28 3.21 2.73 3.20
CA THR A 28 1.99 3.51 3.34
C THR A 28 1.77 3.89 4.80
N MET A 29 0.99 4.93 5.06
CA MET A 29 0.44 5.17 6.39
C MET A 29 -0.82 4.30 6.61
N GLY A 30 -1.38 4.33 7.83
CA GLY A 30 -2.70 3.71 8.08
C GLY A 30 -2.72 2.60 9.14
N GLY A 31 -1.73 2.55 10.04
CA GLY A 31 -1.74 1.63 11.17
C GLY A 31 -1.75 0.18 10.70
N GLU A 32 -2.74 -0.60 11.13
CA GLU A 32 -2.88 -2.02 10.77
C GLU A 32 -3.24 -2.26 9.30
N ALA A 33 -3.76 -1.24 8.58
CA ALA A 33 -3.98 -1.37 7.14
C ALA A 33 -2.68 -1.48 6.34
N GLN A 34 -1.53 -1.06 6.88
CA GLN A 34 -0.28 -1.02 6.13
C GLN A 34 0.04 -2.35 5.44
N ILE A 35 -0.03 -3.46 6.18
CA ILE A 35 0.24 -4.80 5.64
C ILE A 35 -0.82 -5.23 4.60
N GLN A 36 -2.07 -4.80 4.76
CA GLN A 36 -3.16 -5.12 3.83
C GLN A 36 -3.03 -4.35 2.52
N VAL A 37 -2.62 -3.08 2.59
CA VAL A 37 -2.29 -2.26 1.41
C VAL A 37 -1.06 -2.84 0.71
N HIS A 38 -0.03 -3.25 1.46
CA HIS A 38 1.16 -3.90 0.90
C HIS A 38 0.82 -5.16 0.10
N LEU A 39 -0.02 -6.02 0.64
CA LEU A 39 -0.50 -7.22 -0.05
C LEU A 39 -1.16 -6.86 -1.38
N GLN A 40 -2.06 -5.89 -1.37
CA GLN A 40 -2.79 -5.45 -2.57
C GLN A 40 -1.83 -4.86 -3.62
N LEU A 41 -0.87 -4.02 -3.21
CA LEU A 41 0.13 -3.44 -4.12
C LEU A 41 1.02 -4.53 -4.74
N LEU A 42 1.54 -5.47 -3.94
CA LEU A 42 2.35 -6.58 -4.45
C LEU A 42 1.57 -7.45 -5.43
N ALA A 43 0.31 -7.78 -5.11
CA ALA A 43 -0.55 -8.55 -6.01
C ALA A 43 -0.81 -7.80 -7.32
N ARG A 44 -1.09 -6.50 -7.27
CA ARG A 44 -1.34 -5.68 -8.47
C ARG A 44 -0.11 -5.56 -9.35
N VAL A 45 1.03 -5.19 -8.77
CA VAL A 45 2.27 -4.94 -9.52
C VAL A 45 2.89 -6.25 -10.04
N PHE A 46 3.00 -7.28 -9.20
CA PHE A 46 3.78 -8.48 -9.56
C PHE A 46 2.94 -9.68 -10.02
N VAL A 47 1.68 -9.78 -9.60
CA VAL A 47 0.81 -10.90 -10.03
C VAL A 47 -0.06 -10.49 -11.22
N ALA A 48 -0.73 -9.34 -11.13
CA ALA A 48 -1.58 -8.83 -12.20
C ALA A 48 -0.82 -8.03 -13.27
N GLY A 49 0.45 -7.65 -13.00
CA GLY A 49 1.27 -6.89 -13.94
C GLY A 49 0.73 -5.49 -14.24
N GLN A 50 0.03 -4.87 -13.28
CA GLN A 50 -0.51 -3.52 -13.45
C GLN A 50 0.62 -2.48 -13.50
N GLU A 51 0.39 -1.41 -14.27
CA GLU A 51 1.25 -0.23 -14.24
C GLU A 51 1.27 0.35 -12.81
N LEU A 52 2.40 0.93 -12.39
CA LEU A 52 2.62 1.34 -11.01
C LEU A 52 1.65 2.43 -10.54
N GLY A 53 1.41 3.45 -11.35
CA GLY A 53 0.41 4.49 -11.07
C GLY A 53 -1.00 3.92 -10.97
N GLU A 54 -1.39 3.06 -11.92
CA GLU A 54 -2.69 2.36 -11.90
C GLU A 54 -2.86 1.50 -10.64
N ALA A 55 -1.83 0.74 -10.25
CA ALA A 55 -1.85 -0.12 -9.08
C ALA A 55 -2.07 0.68 -7.78
N PHE A 56 -1.51 1.88 -7.68
CA PHE A 56 -1.66 2.76 -6.51
C PHE A 56 -3.01 3.49 -6.52
N ALA A 57 -3.50 3.89 -7.69
CA ALA A 57 -4.81 4.51 -7.83
C ALA A 57 -5.96 3.54 -7.61
N ALA A 58 -5.75 2.25 -7.88
CA ALA A 58 -6.80 1.25 -7.83
C ALA A 58 -7.51 1.20 -6.46
N PRO A 59 -8.84 0.97 -6.44
CA PRO A 59 -9.62 0.81 -5.22
C PRO A 59 -9.07 -0.28 -4.30
N ARG A 60 -9.12 -0.02 -3.00
CA ARG A 60 -8.61 -0.90 -1.94
C ARG A 60 -9.72 -1.38 -1.02
N TRP A 61 -9.44 -2.49 -0.36
CA TRP A 61 -10.22 -3.03 0.75
C TRP A 61 -9.34 -3.22 1.98
N ARG A 62 -9.96 -3.29 3.16
CA ARG A 62 -9.28 -3.69 4.40
C ARG A 62 -10.27 -4.31 5.38
N PHE A 63 -9.77 -5.12 6.30
CA PHE A 63 -10.48 -5.45 7.51
C PHE A 63 -10.38 -4.29 8.51
N GLY A 64 -11.51 -3.90 9.09
CA GLY A 64 -11.59 -2.97 10.21
C GLY A 64 -11.43 -3.68 11.56
N ASP A 65 -11.32 -2.90 12.63
CA ASP A 65 -10.99 -3.37 13.98
C ASP A 65 -12.03 -4.39 14.55
N GLY A 66 -13.24 -4.41 14.00
CA GLY A 66 -14.30 -5.38 14.33
C GLY A 66 -14.37 -6.61 13.42
N GLY A 67 -13.40 -6.83 12.53
CA GLY A 67 -13.36 -7.94 11.57
C GLY A 67 -14.26 -7.75 10.34
N GLY A 68 -15.03 -6.66 10.26
CA GLY A 68 -15.81 -6.30 9.08
C GLY A 68 -14.92 -5.85 7.91
N LEU A 69 -15.33 -6.19 6.69
CA LEU A 69 -14.66 -5.75 5.47
C LEU A 69 -15.10 -4.32 5.12
N LEU A 70 -14.13 -3.45 4.89
CA LEU A 70 -14.30 -2.09 4.41
C LEU A 70 -13.72 -1.99 2.99
N ALA A 71 -14.37 -1.23 2.11
CA ALA A 71 -13.95 -1.08 0.73
C ALA A 71 -14.17 0.35 0.21
N GLU A 72 -13.29 0.76 -0.70
CA GLU A 72 -13.52 1.92 -1.55
C GLU A 72 -14.52 1.59 -2.68
N ALA A 73 -15.12 2.64 -3.25
CA ALA A 73 -15.95 2.50 -4.43
C ALA A 73 -15.14 1.97 -5.64
N GLY A 74 -15.81 1.26 -6.54
CA GLY A 74 -15.19 0.71 -7.76
C GLY A 74 -14.67 -0.72 -7.64
N LEU A 75 -14.74 -1.34 -6.47
CA LEU A 75 -14.60 -2.79 -6.32
C LEU A 75 -15.92 -3.51 -6.67
N PRO A 76 -15.87 -4.80 -7.07
CA PRO A 76 -17.05 -5.66 -7.10
C PRO A 76 -17.77 -5.66 -5.75
N ASP A 77 -19.04 -6.08 -5.71
CA ASP A 77 -19.73 -6.25 -4.43
C ASP A 77 -19.09 -7.39 -3.63
N LEU A 78 -18.31 -7.02 -2.62
CA LEU A 78 -17.63 -7.93 -1.69
C LEU A 78 -18.44 -8.13 -0.39
N GLY A 79 -19.67 -7.59 -0.30
CA GLY A 79 -20.39 -7.48 0.97
C GLY A 79 -19.69 -6.54 1.97
N ALA A 80 -18.85 -5.63 1.48
CA ALA A 80 -18.06 -4.71 2.28
C ALA A 80 -18.87 -3.44 2.61
N GLN A 81 -18.63 -2.89 3.80
CA GLN A 81 -19.11 -1.55 4.13
C GLN A 81 -18.23 -0.49 3.46
N PRO A 82 -18.77 0.67 3.07
CA PRO A 82 -17.96 1.73 2.48
C PRO A 82 -16.97 2.29 3.52
N MET A 83 -15.76 2.61 3.07
CA MET A 83 -14.83 3.41 3.87
C MET A 83 -15.42 4.82 4.07
N ALA A 84 -15.37 5.30 5.32
CA ALA A 84 -15.93 6.61 5.66
C ALA A 84 -15.03 7.77 5.22
N MET A 85 -13.72 7.52 5.15
CA MET A 85 -12.69 8.52 4.84
C MET A 85 -11.64 7.88 3.92
N PRO A 86 -11.19 8.56 2.84
CA PRO A 86 -10.20 8.01 1.91
C PRO A 86 -8.90 7.55 2.59
N GLU A 87 -8.49 8.22 3.66
CA GLU A 87 -7.27 7.93 4.44
C GLU A 87 -7.30 6.52 5.07
N GLN A 88 -8.48 5.92 5.23
CA GLN A 88 -8.62 4.54 5.70
C GLN A 88 -8.00 3.52 4.74
N ALA A 89 -7.88 3.88 3.46
CA ALA A 89 -7.19 3.11 2.43
C ALA A 89 -5.66 3.30 2.43
N GLY A 90 -5.14 4.20 3.27
CA GLY A 90 -3.72 4.55 3.36
C GLY A 90 -3.23 5.45 2.23
N HIS A 91 -2.07 6.08 2.43
CA HIS A 91 -1.38 6.91 1.44
C HIS A 91 -0.04 6.26 1.08
N ALA A 92 -0.06 5.43 0.05
CA ALA A 92 1.09 4.66 -0.37
C ALA A 92 2.05 5.45 -1.26
N HIS A 93 3.35 5.21 -1.10
CA HIS A 93 4.37 5.69 -2.03
C HIS A 93 5.25 4.51 -2.45
N GLY A 94 5.73 4.54 -3.68
CA GLY A 94 6.47 3.42 -4.24
C GLY A 94 7.50 3.82 -5.29
N ILE A 95 8.62 3.11 -5.33
CA ILE A 95 9.65 3.21 -6.35
C ILE A 95 9.93 1.80 -6.88
N LEU A 96 9.52 1.53 -8.11
CA LEU A 96 9.81 0.33 -8.87
C LEU A 96 11.14 0.52 -9.61
N ILE A 97 12.05 -0.44 -9.42
CA ILE A 97 13.40 -0.39 -9.95
C ILE A 97 13.43 -1.25 -11.22
N GLU A 98 13.49 -0.60 -12.38
CA GLU A 98 13.57 -1.23 -13.69
C GLU A 98 15.00 -1.20 -14.25
N PRO A 99 15.33 -2.01 -15.26
CA PRO A 99 16.61 -1.90 -15.95
C PRO A 99 16.79 -0.50 -16.55
N GLY A 100 17.79 0.22 -16.04
CA GLY A 100 18.21 1.52 -16.57
C GLY A 100 17.36 2.73 -16.15
N HIS A 101 16.29 2.56 -15.37
CA HIS A 101 15.47 3.67 -14.88
C HIS A 101 14.66 3.31 -13.62
N LEU A 102 14.12 4.33 -12.97
CA LEU A 102 13.22 4.19 -11.82
C LEU A 102 11.83 4.68 -12.21
N VAL A 103 10.80 3.95 -11.78
CA VAL A 103 9.40 4.39 -11.90
C VAL A 103 8.90 4.64 -10.49
N ALA A 104 8.47 5.87 -10.21
CA ALA A 104 8.02 6.27 -8.89
C ALA A 104 6.57 6.76 -8.94
N THR A 105 5.82 6.54 -7.86
CA THR A 105 4.44 7.01 -7.73
C THR A 105 4.12 7.43 -6.30
N ALA A 106 3.15 8.32 -6.18
CA ALA A 106 2.54 8.77 -4.94
C ALA A 106 1.04 8.48 -4.98
N ASP A 107 0.44 8.20 -3.83
CA ASP A 107 -0.98 7.89 -3.74
C ASP A 107 -1.83 9.08 -4.20
N PRO A 108 -2.77 8.90 -5.13
CA PRO A 108 -3.67 9.99 -5.54
C PRO A 108 -4.63 10.43 -4.43
N ARG A 109 -4.74 9.66 -3.34
CA ARG A 109 -5.51 10.05 -2.14
C ARG A 109 -4.80 11.08 -1.26
N SER A 110 -3.55 11.43 -1.60
CA SER A 110 -2.71 12.34 -0.83
C SER A 110 -2.10 13.43 -1.72
N ASP A 111 -1.59 14.49 -1.09
CA ASP A 111 -0.88 15.58 -1.80
C ASP A 111 0.60 15.23 -2.13
N GLY A 112 0.95 13.94 -2.08
CA GLY A 112 2.30 13.46 -2.37
C GLY A 112 2.69 13.59 -3.84
N VAL A 113 4.00 13.63 -4.12
CA VAL A 113 4.53 13.70 -5.49
C VAL A 113 5.73 12.78 -5.66
N ALA A 114 5.85 12.21 -6.86
CA ALA A 114 7.03 11.48 -7.30
C ALA A 114 7.85 12.35 -8.27
N LEU A 115 9.13 12.57 -7.97
CA LEU A 115 10.06 13.38 -8.78
C LEU A 115 11.37 12.62 -8.98
N GLY A 116 11.89 12.64 -10.21
CA GLY A 116 13.19 12.05 -10.59
C GLY A 116 14.23 13.12 -10.94
N TYR A 117 15.51 12.73 -10.91
CA TYR A 117 16.65 13.55 -11.32
C TYR A 117 17.70 12.71 -12.05
#